data_AF-A0A2E5JLC1-F1
#
_entry.id   AF-A0A2E5JLC1-F1
#
_cell.length_a   1.000
_cell.length_b   1.000
_cell.length_c   1.000
_cell.angle_alpha   90.00
_cell.angle_beta   90.00
_cell.angle_gamma   90.00
#
_symmetry.space_group_name_H-M   'P 1'
#
loop_
_entity.id
_entity.type
_entity.pdbx_description
1 polymer ?
#
loop_
_entity_poly.entity_id
_entity_poly.type
_entity_poly.pdbx_seq_one_letter_code
_entity_poly.pdbx_strand_id
1 'polypeptide(L)'
;MTTQVPEKTMKYFQYQKGHKLPVFVRFDSTSFGSDLGKVLGAMRFSETTESEYNDALKHSKDTRILDIQEASPAVARQIAYVASSDRYGAESIVPKDGYRVYRHKNVALIVYAFSANEWSMGCDSSFGSDDSQCRVVINRYLSWALAPHGIVGFWGVPVEEGIVVMNQRDSLGEAVFVDVRGRRTFSIDGSDRMKARFRVIRLDGSLHNKNLKMNSSEMMAFLAASTSFIDASGLSVGIRQLIQSMARDVEGLVHPRESFKPRTDLSL
;
A
#
# COMPACT_ATOMS: atom_id res chain seq x y z
N MET A 1 -15.81 42.10 -7.00
CA MET A 1 -16.51 40.84 -6.73
C MET A 1 -15.54 39.94 -6.00
N THR A 2 -15.69 39.83 -4.68
CA THR A 2 -14.84 38.97 -3.84
C THR A 2 -15.33 37.55 -4.05
N THR A 3 -14.59 36.75 -4.82
CA THR A 3 -14.86 35.32 -4.97
C THR A 3 -14.73 34.69 -3.59
N GLN A 4 -15.87 34.38 -2.94
CA GLN A 4 -15.87 33.57 -1.73
C GLN A 4 -15.32 32.20 -2.13
N VAL A 5 -14.10 31.91 -1.71
CA VAL A 5 -13.53 30.58 -1.83
C VAL A 5 -14.37 29.69 -0.90
N PRO A 6 -14.99 28.62 -1.40
CA PRO A 6 -15.77 27.71 -0.57
C PRO A 6 -14.90 27.19 0.57
N GLU A 7 -15.48 27.14 1.78
CA GLU A 7 -14.79 26.68 2.97
C GLU A 7 -14.41 25.21 2.82
N LYS A 8 -13.11 24.91 2.95
CA LYS A 8 -12.58 23.57 2.76
C LYS A 8 -13.11 22.63 3.84
N THR A 9 -13.70 21.52 3.43
CA THR A 9 -14.21 20.52 4.36
C THR A 9 -13.23 19.37 4.44
N MET A 10 -12.30 19.45 5.40
CA MET A 10 -11.27 18.43 5.61
C MET A 10 -11.86 17.16 6.23
N LYS A 11 -11.47 16.00 5.69
CA LYS A 11 -11.73 14.70 6.28
C LYS A 11 -10.45 14.01 6.66
N TYR A 12 -10.50 13.22 7.74
CA TYR A 12 -9.36 12.51 8.31
C TYR A 12 -9.71 11.03 8.46
N PHE A 13 -8.76 10.19 8.08
CA PHE A 13 -8.91 8.74 8.07
C PHE A 13 -7.70 8.09 8.72
N GLN A 14 -7.91 7.11 9.59
CA GLN A 14 -6.85 6.32 10.22
C GLN A 14 -6.90 4.88 9.72
N TYR A 15 -5.75 4.36 9.26
CA TYR A 15 -5.63 2.97 8.84
C TYR A 15 -5.71 2.03 10.05
N GLN A 16 -6.60 1.03 10.02
CA GLN A 16 -6.70 -0.01 11.04
C GLN A 16 -6.75 0.56 12.48
N LYS A 17 -7.61 1.56 12.70
CA LYS A 17 -7.74 2.32 13.98
C LYS A 17 -7.80 1.41 15.23
N GLY A 18 -8.45 0.25 15.14
CA GLY A 18 -8.52 -0.73 16.23
C GLY A 18 -7.17 -1.28 16.71
N HIS A 19 -6.12 -1.21 15.88
CA HIS A 19 -4.76 -1.64 16.20
C HIS A 19 -3.82 -0.49 16.56
N LYS A 20 -4.35 0.74 16.67
CA LYS A 20 -3.60 1.94 17.05
C LYS A 20 -2.39 2.22 16.15
N LEU A 21 -2.46 1.87 14.87
CA LEU A 21 -1.44 2.22 13.89
C LEU A 21 -1.50 3.74 13.62
N PRO A 22 -0.40 4.49 13.77
CA PRO A 22 -0.41 5.95 13.63
C PRO A 22 -0.25 6.37 12.16
N VAL A 23 -1.07 5.80 11.28
CA VAL A 23 -1.01 6.01 9.83
C VAL A 23 -2.32 6.62 9.36
N PHE A 24 -2.24 7.81 8.76
CA PHE A 24 -3.39 8.66 8.48
C PHE A 24 -3.41 9.17 7.05
N VAL A 25 -4.61 9.41 6.55
CA VAL A 25 -4.86 10.14 5.31
C VAL A 25 -5.76 11.32 5.63
N ARG A 26 -5.47 12.49 5.03
CA ARG A 26 -6.39 13.63 5.05
C ARG A 26 -6.61 14.15 3.64
N PHE A 27 -7.80 14.68 3.37
CA PHE A 27 -8.12 15.32 2.09
C PHE A 27 -9.28 16.30 2.23
N ASP A 28 -9.37 17.23 1.28
CA ASP A 28 -10.49 18.14 1.15
C ASP A 28 -11.65 17.45 0.42
N SER A 29 -12.71 17.13 1.15
CA SER A 29 -13.87 16.44 0.57
C SER A 29 -14.66 17.28 -0.43
N THR A 30 -14.45 18.60 -0.46
CA THR A 30 -15.05 19.46 -1.49
C THR A 30 -14.41 19.25 -2.87
N SER A 31 -13.14 18.83 -2.92
CA SER A 31 -12.38 18.60 -4.15
C SER A 31 -12.50 17.18 -4.72
N PHE A 32 -12.62 16.16 -3.87
CA PHE A 32 -12.50 14.73 -4.28
C PHE A 32 -13.81 13.93 -4.25
N GLY A 33 -14.93 14.54 -3.83
CA GLY A 33 -16.21 13.86 -3.72
C GLY A 33 -16.22 12.69 -2.73
N SER A 34 -17.20 11.79 -2.87
CA SER A 34 -17.40 10.66 -1.94
C SER A 34 -16.55 9.42 -2.26
N ASP A 35 -16.06 9.29 -3.49
CA ASP A 35 -15.52 8.02 -3.99
C ASP A 35 -14.18 7.67 -3.34
N LEU A 36 -13.29 8.66 -3.16
CA LEU A 36 -12.07 8.47 -2.37
C LEU A 36 -12.36 7.94 -0.95
N GLY A 37 -13.40 8.48 -0.30
CA GLY A 37 -13.82 8.00 1.03
C GLY A 37 -14.28 6.54 1.01
N LYS A 38 -14.99 6.10 -0.04
CA LYS A 38 -15.42 4.70 -0.21
C LYS A 38 -14.21 3.77 -0.39
N VAL A 39 -13.25 4.15 -1.25
CA VAL A 39 -12.03 3.36 -1.47
C VAL A 39 -11.21 3.25 -0.19
N LEU A 40 -11.01 4.36 0.54
CA LEU A 40 -10.32 4.34 1.83
C LEU A 40 -11.05 3.43 2.84
N GLY A 41 -12.38 3.49 2.91
CA GLY A 41 -13.19 2.59 3.73
C GLY A 41 -13.00 1.11 3.37
N ALA A 42 -13.01 0.78 2.08
CA ALA A 42 -12.73 -0.57 1.59
C ALA A 42 -11.31 -1.04 1.95
N MET A 43 -10.35 -0.12 1.95
CA MET A 43 -8.97 -0.34 2.41
C MET A 43 -8.81 -0.33 3.94
N ARG A 44 -9.91 -0.41 4.71
CA ARG A 44 -9.91 -0.45 6.19
C ARG A 44 -9.32 0.80 6.86
N PHE A 45 -9.43 1.94 6.20
CA PHE A 45 -9.38 3.20 6.90
C PHE A 45 -10.71 3.49 7.59
N SER A 46 -10.66 4.12 8.75
CA SER A 46 -11.84 4.59 9.48
C SER A 46 -11.76 6.10 9.64
N GLU A 47 -12.88 6.79 9.45
CA GLU A 47 -12.96 8.23 9.68
C GLU A 47 -12.61 8.54 11.15
N THR A 48 -11.88 9.64 11.35
CA THR A 48 -11.38 10.07 12.65
C THR A 48 -11.59 11.57 12.81
N THR A 49 -11.61 12.04 14.05
CA THR A 49 -11.76 13.46 14.33
C THR A 49 -10.44 14.21 14.14
N GLU A 50 -10.53 15.51 13.82
CA GLU A 50 -9.36 16.40 13.78
C GLU A 50 -8.58 16.40 15.12
N SER A 51 -9.29 16.28 16.24
CA SER A 51 -8.67 16.21 17.57
C SER A 51 -7.79 14.98 17.72
N GLU A 52 -8.27 13.78 17.33
CA GLU A 52 -7.49 12.55 17.38
C GLU A 52 -6.28 12.60 16.42
N TYR A 53 -6.49 13.18 15.25
CA TYR A 53 -5.44 13.42 14.27
C TYR A 53 -4.32 14.32 14.82
N ASN A 54 -4.68 15.47 15.40
CA ASN A 54 -3.74 16.41 15.99
C ASN A 54 -3.04 15.85 17.22
N ASP A 55 -3.72 15.01 18.00
CA ASP A 55 -3.14 14.32 19.15
C ASP A 55 -2.05 13.33 18.72
N ALA A 56 -2.31 12.53 17.69
CA ALA A 56 -1.33 11.59 17.13
C ALA A 56 -0.09 12.30 16.57
N LEU A 57 -0.25 13.47 15.96
CA LEU A 57 0.86 14.27 15.44
C LEU A 57 1.77 14.80 16.56
N LYS A 58 1.21 15.17 17.71
CA LYS A 58 1.95 15.69 18.86
C LYS A 58 2.70 14.60 19.64
N HIS A 59 2.11 13.41 19.76
CA HIS A 59 2.58 12.40 20.69
C HIS A 59 3.37 11.24 20.06
N SER A 60 3.34 11.08 18.74
CA SER A 60 4.01 9.96 18.06
C SER A 60 4.94 10.45 16.95
N LYS A 61 6.25 10.24 17.15
CA LYS A 61 7.30 10.52 16.15
C LYS A 61 7.22 9.60 14.93
N ASP A 62 6.56 8.46 15.09
CA ASP A 62 6.36 7.49 14.01
C ASP A 62 5.04 7.71 13.28
N THR A 63 4.29 8.77 13.62
CA THR A 63 3.07 9.13 12.90
C THR A 63 3.38 9.43 11.45
N ARG A 64 2.58 8.86 10.54
CA ARG A 64 2.68 9.10 9.11
C ARG A 64 1.35 9.60 8.60
N ILE A 65 1.39 10.65 7.81
CA ILE A 65 0.22 11.33 7.26
C ILE A 65 0.43 11.51 5.77
N LEU A 66 -0.57 11.12 4.99
CA LEU A 66 -0.68 11.50 3.58
C LEU A 66 -1.73 12.60 3.43
N ASP A 67 -1.29 13.77 2.99
CA ASP A 67 -2.15 14.89 2.63
C ASP A 67 -2.46 14.84 1.14
N ILE A 68 -3.70 14.49 0.79
CA ILE A 68 -4.16 14.33 -0.58
C ILE A 68 -4.79 15.63 -1.06
N GLN A 69 -4.23 16.19 -2.13
CA GLN A 69 -4.60 17.48 -2.69
C GLN A 69 -4.78 17.38 -4.20
N GLU A 70 -5.66 18.23 -4.74
CA GLU A 70 -5.81 18.34 -6.20
C GLU A 70 -4.50 18.85 -6.80
N ALA A 71 -4.03 18.17 -7.84
CA ALA A 71 -2.76 18.49 -8.47
C ALA A 71 -2.83 19.89 -9.12
N SER A 72 -1.89 20.76 -8.74
CA SER A 72 -1.70 22.02 -9.48
C SER A 72 -1.37 21.73 -10.96
N PRO A 73 -1.59 22.68 -11.89
CA PRO A 73 -1.27 22.47 -13.30
C PRO A 73 0.19 22.03 -13.55
N ALA A 74 1.12 22.46 -12.70
CA ALA A 74 2.52 22.04 -12.77
C ALA A 74 2.71 20.58 -12.35
N VAL A 75 2.01 20.13 -11.30
CA VAL A 75 2.05 18.74 -10.81
C VAL A 75 1.31 17.82 -11.77
N ALA A 76 0.14 18.22 -12.28
CA ALA A 76 -0.63 17.47 -13.27
C ALA A 76 0.19 17.17 -14.54
N ARG A 77 0.96 18.17 -15.03
CA ARG A 77 1.91 17.95 -16.13
C ARG A 77 2.98 16.90 -15.80
N GLN A 78 3.49 16.88 -14.57
CA GLN A 78 4.46 15.87 -14.15
C GLN A 78 3.84 14.47 -14.04
N ILE A 79 2.60 14.36 -13.56
CA ILE A 79 1.86 13.10 -13.50
C ILE A 79 1.69 12.51 -14.92
N ALA A 80 1.34 13.35 -15.90
CA ALA A 80 1.12 12.94 -17.28
C ALA A 80 2.42 12.79 -18.12
N TYR A 81 3.53 13.37 -17.67
CA TYR A 81 4.77 13.45 -18.45
C TYR A 81 5.30 12.08 -18.89
N VAL A 82 5.66 11.89 -20.16
CA VAL A 82 6.24 10.62 -20.60
C VAL A 82 7.72 10.58 -20.24
N ALA A 83 8.08 9.78 -19.23
CA ALA A 83 9.45 9.62 -18.77
C ALA A 83 10.10 8.37 -19.39
N SER A 84 11.43 8.36 -19.49
CA SER A 84 12.18 7.18 -19.98
C SER A 84 11.99 5.94 -19.10
N SER A 85 11.73 6.14 -17.80
CA SER A 85 11.42 5.09 -16.84
C SER A 85 10.10 4.36 -17.13
N ASP A 86 9.17 5.00 -17.87
CA ASP A 86 7.84 4.43 -18.14
C ASP A 86 7.91 3.11 -18.93
N ARG A 87 9.05 2.83 -19.61
CA ARG A 87 9.30 1.56 -20.30
C ARG A 87 9.38 0.35 -19.37
N TYR A 88 9.56 0.58 -18.08
CA TYR A 88 9.67 -0.47 -17.05
C TYR A 88 8.41 -0.60 -16.18
N GLY A 89 7.42 0.27 -16.37
CA GLY A 89 6.19 0.30 -15.59
C GLY A 89 5.65 1.72 -15.42
N ALA A 90 4.42 1.84 -14.92
CA ALA A 90 3.79 3.14 -14.68
C ALA A 90 4.36 3.87 -13.45
N GLU A 91 5.13 3.19 -12.61
CA GLU A 91 5.64 3.72 -11.35
C GLU A 91 7.12 4.08 -11.44
N SER A 92 7.49 5.17 -10.77
CA SER A 92 8.89 5.58 -10.64
C SER A 92 9.12 6.31 -9.33
N ILE A 93 10.35 6.25 -8.82
CA ILE A 93 10.80 7.06 -7.68
C ILE A 93 12.02 7.83 -8.11
N VAL A 94 11.94 9.16 -8.01
CA VAL A 94 13.05 10.07 -8.25
C VAL A 94 13.58 10.55 -6.91
N PRO A 95 14.81 10.18 -6.51
CA PRO A 95 15.43 10.73 -5.32
C PRO A 95 15.77 12.21 -5.53
N LYS A 96 15.57 13.02 -4.50
CA LYS A 96 15.94 14.43 -4.41
C LYS A 96 16.71 14.65 -3.11
N ASP A 97 17.36 15.79 -2.99
CA ASP A 97 18.08 16.13 -1.77
C ASP A 97 17.07 16.33 -0.61
N GLY A 98 17.11 15.42 0.36
CA GLY A 98 16.25 15.44 1.54
C GLY A 98 14.86 14.82 1.40
N TYR A 99 14.41 14.49 0.18
CA TYR A 99 13.09 13.88 -0.05
C TYR A 99 13.06 12.99 -1.30
N ARG A 100 11.93 12.34 -1.54
CA ARG A 100 11.69 11.47 -2.70
C ARG A 100 10.39 11.87 -3.37
N VAL A 101 10.34 11.66 -4.69
CA VAL A 101 9.15 11.85 -5.49
C VAL A 101 8.75 10.52 -6.09
N TYR A 102 7.68 9.92 -5.57
CA TYR A 102 7.01 8.81 -6.21
C TYR A 102 6.03 9.34 -7.25
N ARG A 103 5.99 8.70 -8.40
CA ARG A 103 5.03 9.01 -9.47
C ARG A 103 4.40 7.71 -9.94
N HIS A 104 3.08 7.69 -9.97
CA HIS A 104 2.30 6.77 -10.77
C HIS A 104 1.77 7.53 -11.98
N LYS A 105 2.22 7.15 -13.17
CA LYS A 105 1.85 7.80 -14.44
C LYS A 105 0.33 7.88 -14.57
N ASN A 106 -0.15 9.07 -14.92
CA ASN A 106 -1.57 9.40 -15.11
C ASN A 106 -2.47 9.23 -13.88
N VAL A 107 -1.92 8.97 -12.69
CA VAL A 107 -2.71 8.71 -11.48
C VAL A 107 -2.36 9.70 -10.36
N ALA A 108 -1.11 9.69 -9.88
CA ALA A 108 -0.72 10.48 -8.71
C ALA A 108 0.79 10.74 -8.64
N LEU A 109 1.15 11.74 -7.85
CA LEU A 109 2.53 12.05 -7.47
C LEU A 109 2.59 12.27 -5.96
N ILE A 110 3.47 11.54 -5.26
CA ILE A 110 3.69 11.67 -3.82
C ILE A 110 5.09 12.23 -3.56
N VAL A 111 5.15 13.31 -2.80
CA VAL A 111 6.39 13.87 -2.23
C VAL A 111 6.49 13.39 -0.79
N TYR A 112 7.56 12.66 -0.47
CA TYR A 112 7.72 12.07 0.85
C TYR A 112 9.17 12.08 1.32
N ALA A 113 9.35 12.08 2.64
CA ALA A 113 10.64 11.91 3.29
C ALA A 113 10.45 11.05 4.54
N PHE A 114 11.26 10.00 4.70
CA PHE A 114 11.13 9.09 5.85
C PHE A 114 11.32 9.76 7.21
N SER A 115 12.01 10.91 7.24
CA SER A 115 12.23 11.77 8.40
C SER A 115 11.06 12.71 8.72
N ALA A 116 10.10 12.88 7.79
CA ALA A 116 8.95 13.74 7.95
C ALA A 116 7.70 12.91 8.28
N ASN A 117 6.84 13.47 9.14
CA ASN A 117 5.57 12.85 9.50
C ASN A 117 4.49 13.12 8.45
N GLU A 118 4.54 14.27 7.78
CA GLU A 118 3.57 14.69 6.76
C GLU A 118 4.17 14.58 5.36
N TRP A 119 3.48 13.84 4.49
CA TRP A 119 3.78 13.69 3.06
C TRP A 119 2.62 14.25 2.24
N SER A 120 2.91 14.71 1.02
CA SER A 120 1.91 15.34 0.17
C SER A 120 1.70 14.55 -1.11
N MET A 121 0.45 14.36 -1.49
CA MET A 121 0.05 13.73 -2.75
C MET A 121 -0.73 14.70 -3.61
N GLY A 122 -0.30 14.87 -4.86
CA GLY A 122 -1.07 15.51 -5.91
C GLY A 122 -1.74 14.46 -6.81
N CYS A 123 -3.02 14.62 -7.07
CA CYS A 123 -3.79 13.78 -8.00
C CYS A 123 -4.96 14.55 -8.61
N ASP A 124 -5.61 13.98 -9.62
CA ASP A 124 -6.83 14.55 -10.22
C ASP A 124 -8.03 14.44 -9.26
N SER A 125 -9.02 15.33 -9.37
CA SER A 125 -10.23 15.31 -8.53
C SER A 125 -11.04 14.01 -8.65
N SER A 126 -10.88 13.27 -9.75
CA SER A 126 -11.45 11.94 -9.94
C SER A 126 -10.69 10.80 -9.24
N PHE A 127 -9.62 11.08 -8.49
CA PHE A 127 -8.88 10.06 -7.76
C PHE A 127 -9.79 9.31 -6.77
N GLY A 128 -9.85 7.99 -6.92
CA GLY A 128 -10.80 7.11 -6.22
C GLY A 128 -11.94 6.59 -7.10
N SER A 129 -12.08 7.07 -8.34
CA SER A 129 -13.02 6.50 -9.33
C SER A 129 -12.54 5.18 -9.93
N ASP A 130 -11.23 5.01 -10.11
CA ASP A 130 -10.58 3.74 -10.41
C ASP A 130 -9.99 3.16 -9.12
N ASP A 131 -10.74 2.22 -8.53
CA ASP A 131 -10.38 1.51 -7.31
C ASP A 131 -8.98 0.89 -7.39
N SER A 132 -8.64 0.25 -8.51
CA SER A 132 -7.41 -0.53 -8.65
C SER A 132 -6.17 0.37 -8.62
N GLN A 133 -6.19 1.48 -9.36
CA GLN A 133 -5.08 2.42 -9.43
C GLN A 133 -4.96 3.23 -8.13
N CYS A 134 -6.09 3.60 -7.53
CA CYS A 134 -6.11 4.25 -6.22
C CYS A 134 -5.49 3.33 -5.15
N ARG A 135 -5.88 2.06 -5.12
CA ARG A 135 -5.33 1.06 -4.18
C ARG A 135 -3.83 0.90 -4.34
N VAL A 136 -3.29 0.87 -5.56
CA VAL A 136 -1.84 0.82 -5.79
C VAL A 136 -1.14 1.96 -5.06
N VAL A 137 -1.55 3.21 -5.33
CA VAL A 137 -0.90 4.40 -4.80
C VAL A 137 -0.99 4.45 -3.27
N ILE A 138 -2.17 4.16 -2.70
CA ILE A 138 -2.36 4.12 -1.25
C ILE A 138 -1.58 2.96 -0.61
N ASN A 139 -1.48 1.79 -1.26
CA ASN A 139 -0.70 0.67 -0.76
C ASN A 139 0.82 0.95 -0.82
N ARG A 140 1.31 1.74 -1.79
CA ARG A 140 2.69 2.24 -1.77
C ARG A 140 2.94 3.13 -0.56
N TYR A 141 2.05 4.08 -0.31
CA TYR A 141 2.09 4.93 0.89
C TYR A 141 2.12 4.08 2.18
N LEU A 142 1.17 3.15 2.33
CA LEU A 142 1.10 2.25 3.48
C LEU A 142 2.38 1.42 3.64
N SER A 143 2.98 0.95 2.54
CA SER A 143 4.22 0.17 2.59
C SER A 143 5.39 0.95 3.18
N TRP A 144 5.49 2.25 2.88
CA TRP A 144 6.50 3.12 3.48
C TRP A 144 6.16 3.49 4.92
N ALA A 145 4.88 3.80 5.19
CA ALA A 145 4.42 4.26 6.48
C ALA A 145 4.46 3.17 7.57
N LEU A 146 4.20 1.93 7.19
CA LEU A 146 4.14 0.78 8.10
C LEU A 146 5.49 0.11 8.34
N ALA A 147 6.49 0.37 7.47
CA ALA A 147 7.82 -0.21 7.59
C ALA A 147 8.51 0.03 8.97
N PRO A 148 8.47 1.24 9.57
CA PRO A 148 9.01 1.48 10.90
C PRO A 148 8.33 0.66 12.01
N HIS A 149 7.09 0.24 11.80
CA HIS A 149 6.31 -0.57 12.73
C HIS A 149 6.58 -2.08 12.61
N GLY A 150 7.56 -2.49 11.79
CA GLY A 150 7.88 -3.90 11.59
C GLY A 150 6.87 -4.64 10.69
N ILE A 151 6.10 -3.90 9.90
CA ILE A 151 5.06 -4.42 9.02
C ILE A 151 5.55 -4.30 7.57
N VAL A 152 5.47 -5.41 6.83
CA VAL A 152 5.88 -5.48 5.42
C VAL A 152 4.67 -5.82 4.54
N GLY A 153 4.51 -5.11 3.42
CA GLY A 153 3.44 -5.35 2.46
C GLY A 153 3.88 -6.22 1.29
N PHE A 154 2.97 -7.09 0.83
CA PHE A 154 3.12 -7.89 -0.38
C PHE A 154 1.87 -7.76 -1.25
N TRP A 155 2.05 -7.64 -2.56
CA TRP A 155 0.94 -7.70 -3.50
C TRP A 155 0.30 -9.08 -3.44
N GLY A 156 -1.02 -9.12 -3.26
CA GLY A 156 -1.72 -10.38 -3.05
C GLY A 156 -2.97 -10.27 -2.20
N VAL A 157 -3.55 -11.44 -1.95
CA VAL A 157 -4.83 -11.58 -1.26
C VAL A 157 -4.72 -12.58 -0.11
N PRO A 158 -5.46 -12.39 0.99
CA PRO A 158 -5.49 -13.35 2.08
C PRO A 158 -6.39 -14.54 1.72
N VAL A 159 -5.98 -15.72 2.20
CA VAL A 159 -6.72 -16.98 2.09
C VAL A 159 -6.77 -17.66 3.44
N GLU A 160 -7.60 -18.68 3.59
CA GLU A 160 -7.83 -19.32 4.90
C GLU A 160 -6.53 -19.84 5.56
N GLU A 161 -5.62 -20.39 4.76
CA GLU A 161 -4.35 -20.95 5.24
C GLU A 161 -3.18 -19.96 5.25
N GLY A 162 -3.37 -18.74 4.75
CA GLY A 162 -2.35 -17.70 4.76
C GLY A 162 -2.55 -16.62 3.71
N ILE A 163 -1.58 -16.41 2.83
CA ILE A 163 -1.65 -15.41 1.77
C ILE A 163 -1.24 -15.98 0.43
N VAL A 164 -1.90 -15.54 -0.63
CA VAL A 164 -1.45 -15.76 -2.01
C VAL A 164 -0.76 -14.51 -2.47
N VAL A 165 0.55 -14.61 -2.70
CA VAL A 165 1.38 -13.51 -3.16
C VAL A 165 1.48 -13.57 -4.68
N MET A 166 1.31 -12.42 -5.31
CA MET A 166 1.33 -12.26 -6.77
C MET A 166 1.97 -10.93 -7.13
N ASN A 167 1.95 -10.56 -8.41
CA ASN A 167 2.36 -9.21 -8.81
C ASN A 167 1.21 -8.21 -8.61
N GLN A 168 1.53 -6.92 -8.66
CA GLN A 168 0.58 -5.82 -8.50
C GLN A 168 -0.61 -5.87 -9.48
N ARG A 169 -0.37 -6.28 -10.73
CA ARG A 169 -1.40 -6.33 -11.77
C ARG A 169 -2.38 -7.49 -11.51
N ASP A 170 -1.86 -8.67 -11.18
CA ASP A 170 -2.65 -9.86 -10.90
C ASP A 170 -3.47 -9.71 -9.60
N SER A 171 -3.00 -8.89 -8.66
CA SER A 171 -3.72 -8.56 -7.42
C SER A 171 -4.68 -7.38 -7.57
N LEU A 172 -4.78 -6.76 -8.75
CA LEU A 172 -5.60 -5.56 -8.99
C LEU A 172 -5.33 -4.44 -7.96
N GLY A 173 -4.07 -4.30 -7.57
CA GLY A 173 -3.64 -3.31 -6.58
C GLY A 173 -3.91 -3.68 -5.12
N GLU A 174 -4.39 -4.89 -4.81
CA GLU A 174 -4.53 -5.39 -3.44
C GLU A 174 -3.20 -5.81 -2.83
N ALA A 175 -3.02 -5.48 -1.54
CA ALA A 175 -1.86 -5.87 -0.77
C ALA A 175 -2.26 -6.45 0.58
N VAL A 176 -1.46 -7.39 1.07
CA VAL A 176 -1.52 -7.89 2.44
C VAL A 176 -0.29 -7.39 3.19
N PHE A 177 -0.53 -6.71 4.31
CA PHE A 177 0.49 -6.21 5.22
C PHE A 177 0.67 -7.20 6.37
N VAL A 178 1.91 -7.61 6.62
CA VAL A 178 2.24 -8.62 7.63
C VAL A 178 3.07 -7.97 8.72
N ASP A 179 2.51 -7.88 9.92
CA ASP A 179 3.26 -7.66 11.15
C ASP A 179 3.99 -8.95 11.49
N VAL A 180 5.28 -8.98 11.13
CA VAL A 180 6.12 -10.16 11.28
C VAL A 180 6.31 -10.53 12.75
N ARG A 181 6.42 -9.52 13.64
CA ARG A 181 6.66 -9.74 15.07
C ARG A 181 5.37 -10.02 15.82
N GLY A 182 4.33 -9.23 15.55
CA GLY A 182 3.00 -9.41 16.15
C GLY A 182 2.22 -10.59 15.57
N ARG A 183 2.75 -11.25 14.52
CA ARG A 183 2.14 -12.38 13.81
C ARG A 183 0.71 -12.06 13.40
N ARG A 184 0.52 -10.95 12.69
CA ARG A 184 -0.78 -10.45 12.25
C ARG A 184 -0.73 -10.03 10.79
N THR A 185 -1.82 -10.25 10.08
CA THR A 185 -2.03 -9.78 8.71
C THR A 185 -3.09 -8.69 8.70
N PHE A 186 -2.92 -7.72 7.82
CA PHE A 186 -3.90 -6.67 7.51
C PHE A 186 -4.16 -6.66 6.00
N SER A 187 -5.43 -6.64 5.60
CA SER A 187 -5.85 -6.58 4.21
C SER A 187 -7.19 -5.84 4.10
N ILE A 188 -7.76 -5.80 2.90
CA ILE A 188 -9.13 -5.32 2.68
C ILE A 188 -10.19 -6.11 3.45
N ASP A 189 -9.87 -7.30 3.95
CA ASP A 189 -10.79 -8.12 4.75
C ASP A 189 -10.79 -7.78 6.22
N GLY A 190 -9.84 -6.94 6.65
CA GLY A 190 -9.63 -6.60 8.04
C GLY A 190 -8.28 -7.10 8.52
N SER A 191 -8.25 -7.63 9.73
CA SER A 191 -7.02 -7.99 10.40
C SER A 191 -7.15 -9.35 11.08
N ASP A 192 -6.18 -10.23 10.86
CA ASP A 192 -6.22 -11.59 11.41
C ASP A 192 -4.89 -11.97 12.04
N ARG A 193 -4.94 -12.77 13.11
CA ARG A 193 -3.73 -13.36 13.67
C ARG A 193 -3.26 -14.49 12.76
N MET A 194 -1.98 -14.53 12.45
CA MET A 194 -1.39 -15.60 11.66
C MET A 194 -1.54 -16.94 12.41
N LYS A 195 -2.21 -17.90 11.78
CA LYS A 195 -2.36 -19.26 12.28
C LYS A 195 -1.00 -19.94 12.47
N ALA A 196 -0.96 -21.04 13.24
CA ALA A 196 0.27 -21.79 13.48
C ALA A 196 0.91 -22.33 12.18
N ARG A 197 0.07 -22.72 11.21
CA ARG A 197 0.48 -23.19 9.87
C ARG A 197 0.17 -22.15 8.79
N PHE A 198 0.48 -20.88 9.07
CA PHE A 198 0.35 -19.84 8.06
C PHE A 198 1.25 -20.17 6.87
N ARG A 199 0.74 -19.95 5.65
CA ARG A 199 1.43 -20.25 4.39
C ARG A 199 1.54 -19.03 3.49
N VAL A 200 2.62 -18.96 2.73
CA VAL A 200 2.73 -18.05 1.59
C VAL A 200 2.68 -18.88 0.33
N ILE A 201 1.71 -18.57 -0.51
CA ILE A 201 1.39 -19.33 -1.69
C ILE A 201 1.77 -18.51 -2.92
N ARG A 202 2.58 -19.12 -3.79
CA ARG A 202 2.84 -18.64 -5.15
C ARG A 202 2.01 -19.48 -6.11
N LEU A 203 1.24 -18.83 -6.98
CA LEU A 203 0.55 -19.54 -8.06
C LEU A 203 1.50 -19.75 -9.25
N ASP A 204 1.49 -20.95 -9.81
CA ASP A 204 2.26 -21.31 -11.00
C ASP A 204 1.36 -22.01 -12.02
N GLY A 205 1.34 -21.51 -13.25
CA GLY A 205 0.54 -22.07 -14.34
C GLY A 205 1.17 -23.28 -15.04
N SER A 206 2.47 -23.52 -14.81
CA SER A 206 3.19 -24.68 -15.36
C SER A 206 3.12 -25.92 -14.44
N LEU A 207 2.63 -25.73 -13.22
CA LEU A 207 2.51 -26.78 -12.22
C LEU A 207 1.11 -27.40 -12.28
N HIS A 208 1.05 -28.73 -12.35
CA HIS A 208 -0.20 -29.49 -12.38
C HIS A 208 -0.23 -30.53 -11.26
N ASN A 209 -1.39 -30.69 -10.61
CA ASN A 209 -1.72 -31.75 -9.66
C ASN A 209 -0.80 -31.96 -8.44
N LYS A 210 0.17 -31.07 -8.19
CA LYS A 210 1.07 -31.17 -7.03
C LYS A 210 1.46 -29.80 -6.52
N ASN A 211 1.73 -29.72 -5.22
CA ASN A 211 2.34 -28.55 -4.62
C ASN A 211 3.85 -28.76 -4.48
N LEU A 212 4.63 -27.68 -4.63
CA LEU A 212 6.06 -27.70 -4.34
C LEU A 212 6.35 -26.82 -3.14
N LYS A 213 7.19 -27.28 -2.22
CA LYS A 213 7.62 -26.46 -1.10
C LYS A 213 8.75 -25.54 -1.55
N MET A 214 8.65 -24.26 -1.22
CA MET A 214 9.76 -23.32 -1.39
C MET A 214 10.74 -23.47 -0.23
N ASN A 215 12.03 -23.53 -0.53
CA ASN A 215 13.06 -23.39 0.51
C ASN A 215 13.16 -21.92 0.97
N SER A 216 13.84 -21.65 2.09
CA SER A 216 13.91 -20.28 2.64
C SER A 216 14.57 -19.27 1.70
N SER A 217 15.52 -19.70 0.86
CA SER A 217 16.19 -18.81 -0.11
C SER A 217 15.25 -18.44 -1.27
N GLU A 218 14.55 -19.42 -1.83
CA GLU A 218 13.51 -19.21 -2.85
C GLU A 218 12.40 -18.31 -2.33
N MET A 219 11.96 -18.57 -1.10
CA MET A 219 10.93 -17.81 -0.40
C MET A 219 11.35 -16.35 -0.20
N MET A 220 12.59 -16.12 0.24
CA MET A 220 13.13 -14.77 0.42
C MET A 220 13.20 -14.00 -0.91
N ALA A 221 13.71 -14.64 -1.97
CA ALA A 221 13.80 -14.03 -3.30
C ALA A 221 12.41 -13.70 -3.85
N PHE A 222 11.45 -14.61 -3.69
CA PHE A 222 10.06 -14.42 -4.10
C PHE A 222 9.40 -13.26 -3.37
N LEU A 223 9.46 -13.23 -2.04
CA LEU A 223 8.89 -12.15 -1.24
C LEU A 223 9.54 -10.79 -1.54
N ALA A 224 10.86 -10.75 -1.75
CA ALA A 224 11.57 -9.53 -2.11
C ALA A 224 11.13 -8.97 -3.48
N ALA A 225 10.79 -9.84 -4.43
CA ALA A 225 10.30 -9.43 -5.75
C ALA A 225 8.81 -9.02 -5.74
N SER A 226 8.01 -9.53 -4.80
CA SER A 226 6.56 -9.31 -4.74
C SER A 226 6.12 -8.31 -3.66
N THR A 227 7.05 -7.64 -2.99
CA THR A 227 6.73 -6.63 -1.99
C THR A 227 6.10 -5.38 -2.61
N SER A 228 5.17 -4.77 -1.88
CA SER A 228 4.60 -3.46 -2.22
C SER A 228 5.52 -2.30 -1.81
N PHE A 229 6.61 -2.56 -1.09
CA PHE A 229 7.65 -1.57 -0.81
C PHE A 229 8.54 -1.35 -2.03
N ILE A 230 8.73 -0.10 -2.45
CA ILE A 230 9.70 0.28 -3.48
C ILE A 230 10.46 1.53 -3.04
N ASP A 231 11.75 1.60 -3.36
CA ASP A 231 12.57 2.81 -3.20
C ASP A 231 13.63 2.82 -4.31
N ALA A 232 14.14 4.01 -4.65
CA ALA A 232 15.21 4.17 -5.63
C ALA A 232 16.52 3.46 -5.20
N SER A 233 16.71 3.27 -3.89
CA SER A 233 17.86 2.53 -3.33
C SER A 233 17.59 1.03 -3.13
N GLY A 234 16.43 0.53 -3.57
CA GLY A 234 15.96 -0.83 -3.30
C GLY A 234 15.37 -1.00 -1.90
N LEU A 235 15.26 -2.23 -1.43
CA LEU A 235 14.68 -2.51 -0.11
C LEU A 235 15.58 -2.00 1.00
N SER A 236 15.03 -1.32 2.00
CA SER A 236 15.78 -0.89 3.18
C SER A 236 16.28 -2.08 4.00
N VAL A 237 17.29 -1.87 4.86
CA VAL A 237 17.81 -2.93 5.75
C VAL A 237 16.68 -3.55 6.59
N GLY A 238 15.79 -2.72 7.15
CA GLY A 238 14.67 -3.18 7.96
C GLY A 238 13.71 -4.07 7.17
N ILE A 239 13.33 -3.66 5.96
CA ILE A 239 12.44 -4.47 5.11
C ILE A 239 13.10 -5.81 4.75
N ARG A 240 14.39 -5.83 4.40
CA ARG A 240 15.11 -7.08 4.12
C ARG A 240 15.13 -8.02 5.32
N GLN A 241 15.32 -7.49 6.53
CA GLN A 241 15.29 -8.28 7.77
C GLN A 241 13.89 -8.85 8.06
N LEU A 242 12.82 -8.07 7.83
CA LEU A 242 11.44 -8.54 7.98
C LEU A 242 11.13 -9.68 7.00
N ILE A 243 11.48 -9.52 5.73
CA ILE A 243 11.32 -10.55 4.69
C ILE A 243 12.12 -11.80 5.05
N GLN A 244 13.37 -11.64 5.51
CA GLN A 244 14.20 -12.76 5.93
C GLN A 244 13.60 -13.51 7.12
N SER A 245 13.04 -12.82 8.12
CA SER A 245 12.37 -13.48 9.24
C SER A 245 11.15 -14.25 8.76
N MET A 246 10.30 -13.61 7.96
CA MET A 246 9.11 -14.26 7.40
C MET A 246 9.45 -15.51 6.57
N ALA A 247 10.50 -15.46 5.74
CA ALA A 247 10.96 -16.60 4.94
C ALA A 247 11.52 -17.77 5.77
N ARG A 248 11.88 -17.56 7.04
CA ARG A 248 12.28 -18.61 7.98
C ARG A 248 11.10 -19.15 8.80
N ASP A 249 10.17 -18.27 9.16
CA ASP A 249 9.12 -18.56 10.16
C ASP A 249 7.82 -19.11 9.55
N VAL A 250 7.69 -19.03 8.22
CA VAL A 250 6.47 -19.35 7.47
C VAL A 250 6.76 -20.37 6.37
N GLU A 251 5.80 -21.26 6.10
CA GLU A 251 5.91 -22.22 5.01
C GLU A 251 5.59 -21.57 3.65
N GLY A 252 6.52 -21.68 2.71
CA GLY A 252 6.32 -21.28 1.31
C GLY A 252 5.85 -22.44 0.44
N LEU A 253 4.82 -22.22 -0.37
CA LEU A 253 4.21 -23.22 -1.24
C LEU A 253 4.04 -22.67 -2.67
N VAL A 254 4.43 -23.44 -3.68
CA VAL A 254 4.03 -23.22 -5.07
C VAL A 254 2.83 -24.11 -5.35
N HIS A 255 1.74 -23.50 -5.81
CA HIS A 255 0.45 -24.14 -6.03
C HIS A 255 -0.01 -24.00 -7.49
N PRO A 256 -0.61 -25.04 -8.11
CA PRO A 256 -1.18 -24.96 -9.45
C PRO A 256 -2.22 -23.82 -9.58
N ARG A 257 -2.03 -22.92 -10.54
CA ARG A 257 -2.96 -21.79 -10.75
C ARG A 257 -4.38 -22.26 -11.06
N GLU A 258 -4.53 -23.37 -11.79
CA GLU A 258 -5.81 -23.97 -12.17
C GLU A 258 -6.65 -24.46 -10.98
N SER A 259 -5.99 -24.81 -9.87
CA SER A 259 -6.65 -25.32 -8.66
C SER A 259 -7.05 -24.19 -7.70
N PHE A 260 -6.55 -22.97 -7.96
CA PHE A 260 -6.86 -21.82 -7.12
C PHE A 260 -8.21 -21.21 -7.51
N LYS A 261 -9.11 -21.13 -6.55
CA LYS A 261 -10.36 -20.36 -6.67
C LYS A 261 -10.18 -19.04 -5.94
N PRO A 262 -10.05 -17.91 -6.65
CA PRO A 262 -10.10 -16.60 -6.02
C PRO A 262 -11.41 -16.46 -5.24
N ARG A 263 -11.44 -15.51 -4.30
CA ARG A 263 -12.74 -14.97 -3.88
C ARG A 263 -13.44 -14.49 -5.14
N THR A 264 -14.66 -14.95 -5.32
CA THR A 264 -15.61 -14.62 -6.41
C THR A 264 -15.21 -13.35 -7.16
N ASP A 265 -14.90 -13.52 -8.45
CA ASP A 265 -14.58 -12.49 -9.45
C ASP A 265 -14.00 -11.18 -8.89
N LEU A 266 -12.67 -11.07 -8.88
CA LEU A 266 -11.94 -9.85 -8.50
C LEU A 266 -12.23 -8.65 -9.45
N SER A 267 -13.08 -8.83 -10.46
CA SER A 267 -13.36 -7.88 -11.55
C SER A 267 -14.53 -6.91 -11.31
N LEU A 268 -15.01 -6.76 -10.07
CA LEU A 268 -16.06 -5.79 -9.72
C LEU A 268 -15.53 -4.36 -9.57
#